data_AF-A0A9E6BQ18-F1
#
_entry.id   AF-A0A9E6BQ18-F1
#
_cell.length_a   1.000
_cell.length_b   1.000
_cell.length_c   1.000
_cell.angle_alpha   90.00
_cell.angle_beta   90.00
_cell.angle_gamma   90.00
#
_symmetry.space_group_name_H-M   'P 1'
#
loop_
_entity.id
_entity.type
_entity.pdbx_description
1 polymer ?
#
loop_
_entity_poly.entity_id
_entity_poly.type
_entity_poly.pdbx_seq_one_letter_code
_entity_poly.pdbx_strand_id
1 'polypeptide(L)'
;MDVILRGYSVNEPTWFYLSTLLIIAVFFRFGRFWSVRNLDLLLLLAISPGLLLVKYAGWESLGYAWLFSCTGFLLVRLCCDPFFRRRPRLEQNLNTAGLTFLGVAAFAFLMTKVVMERPPESTVETVRRAEQLLKREDVSTELVQPRPNASEEEAQPGPAAPLLATPVVPPSKLVASGSQSRADSEQRFEAVAARSIAVLAHFAVVLGLIVFAARHIGDTQIGLAMATLYLLLPGTAYDVGKVIHVLPTALIVWALVAYRWPMVAGALMGLACGSLFYPIFLLPLWATFYGRRGAVRFIVALFIVGAILAASLVLTSANTHSFTRQIIGSIDWRALQFQGSEIRGFWSTHDANYRVPVVAAFLVMWVFLTIWPRRKTVEHLLAHSTAIVVGIQLWYPLQGGVYLLWYLPMLLMVIFRPRLAHLLPPGNESESGKMQRATPVNGASLHPAPTISTQQLR
;
A
#
# COMPACT_ATOMS: atom_id res chain seq x y z
N MET A 1 -6.56 -22.09 25.45
CA MET A 1 -5.81 -20.87 25.84
C MET A 1 -6.47 -20.11 26.99
N ASP A 2 -7.75 -20.37 27.30
CA ASP A 2 -8.55 -19.67 28.34
C ASP A 2 -8.17 -19.96 29.80
N VAL A 3 -7.18 -20.82 30.03
CA VAL A 3 -6.65 -21.12 31.38
C VAL A 3 -5.37 -20.33 31.68
N ILE A 4 -4.57 -20.02 30.65
CA ILE A 4 -3.24 -19.40 30.81
C ILE A 4 -3.28 -17.88 30.59
N LEU A 5 -4.19 -17.37 29.73
CA LEU A 5 -4.26 -15.97 29.33
C LEU A 5 -5.57 -15.28 29.78
N ARG A 6 -6.16 -15.70 30.92
CA ARG A 6 -7.38 -15.05 31.44
C ARG A 6 -7.13 -13.55 31.66
N GLY A 7 -7.87 -12.71 30.92
CA GLY A 7 -7.82 -11.25 31.06
C GLY A 7 -6.70 -10.54 30.27
N TYR A 8 -5.80 -11.26 29.58
CA TYR A 8 -4.79 -10.63 28.74
C TYR A 8 -5.41 -10.18 27.41
N SER A 9 -5.69 -8.89 27.30
CA SER A 9 -6.09 -8.25 26.04
C SER A 9 -4.96 -7.37 25.53
N VAL A 10 -4.51 -7.61 24.30
CA VAL A 10 -3.53 -6.75 23.65
C VAL A 10 -4.27 -5.59 23.01
N ASN A 11 -4.57 -4.57 23.82
CA ASN A 11 -5.17 -3.34 23.32
C ASN A 11 -4.16 -2.53 22.47
N GLU A 12 -4.68 -1.57 21.70
CA GLU A 12 -3.86 -0.77 20.77
C GLU A 12 -2.69 -0.04 21.46
N PRO A 13 -2.86 0.60 22.64
CA PRO A 13 -1.74 1.20 23.36
C PRO A 13 -0.69 0.18 23.83
N THR A 14 -1.08 -1.01 24.29
CA THR A 14 -0.13 -2.04 24.72
C THR A 14 0.70 -2.52 23.53
N TRP A 15 0.05 -2.75 22.38
CA TRP A 15 0.78 -3.07 21.15
C TRP A 15 1.73 -1.94 20.75
N PHE A 16 1.29 -0.68 20.84
CA PHE A 16 2.14 0.49 20.56
C PHE A 16 3.43 0.48 21.37
N TYR A 17 3.35 0.37 22.69
CA TYR A 17 4.52 0.41 23.55
C TYR A 17 5.47 -0.77 23.29
N LEU A 18 4.94 -2.00 23.27
CA LEU A 18 5.77 -3.20 23.09
C LEU A 18 6.40 -3.27 21.70
N SER A 19 5.63 -3.00 20.65
CA SER A 19 6.14 -3.01 19.28
C SER A 19 7.12 -1.86 19.02
N THR A 20 6.90 -0.67 19.57
CA THR A 20 7.84 0.46 19.41
C THR A 20 9.20 0.14 20.01
N LEU A 21 9.25 -0.40 21.23
CA LEU A 21 10.49 -0.81 21.88
C LEU A 21 11.21 -1.90 21.07
N LEU A 22 10.46 -2.89 20.59
CA LEU A 22 11.00 -3.97 19.76
C LEU A 22 11.51 -3.46 18.40
N ILE A 23 10.78 -2.57 17.74
CA ILE A 23 11.17 -1.95 16.47
C ILE A 23 12.47 -1.17 16.66
N ILE A 24 12.59 -0.40 17.74
CA ILE A 24 13.83 0.32 18.07
C ILE A 24 14.97 -0.70 18.28
N ALA A 25 14.77 -1.74 19.08
CA ALA A 25 15.80 -2.75 19.32
C ALA A 25 16.29 -3.45 18.04
N VAL A 26 15.38 -3.77 17.11
CA VAL A 26 15.70 -4.55 15.90
C VAL A 26 16.20 -3.69 14.75
N PHE A 27 15.63 -2.50 14.52
CA PHE A 27 15.87 -1.70 13.31
C PHE A 27 16.67 -0.41 13.56
N PHE A 28 16.72 0.09 14.80
CA PHE A 28 17.46 1.31 15.10
C PHE A 28 18.97 1.09 15.05
N ARG A 29 19.71 2.02 14.43
CA ARG A 29 21.17 1.97 14.40
C ARG A 29 21.76 2.69 15.60
N PHE A 30 22.12 1.95 16.65
CA PHE A 30 22.72 2.56 17.86
C PHE A 30 24.09 3.19 17.60
N GLY A 31 24.95 2.54 16.80
CA GLY A 31 26.29 3.07 16.48
C GLY A 31 26.31 4.31 15.56
N ARG A 32 25.17 4.71 14.97
CA ARG A 32 25.05 5.94 14.18
C ARG A 32 23.65 6.53 14.36
N PHE A 33 23.50 7.29 15.44
CA PHE A 33 22.23 7.89 15.84
C PHE A 33 21.63 8.77 14.73
N TRP A 34 22.40 9.73 14.21
CA TRP A 34 21.99 10.66 13.16
C TRP A 34 22.11 10.07 11.75
N SER A 35 21.29 9.06 11.44
CA SER A 35 21.19 8.50 10.10
C SER A 35 19.81 8.78 9.48
N VAL A 36 19.76 8.98 8.16
CA VAL A 36 18.49 9.12 7.41
C VAL A 36 17.57 7.93 7.69
N ARG A 37 18.14 6.72 7.86
CA ARG A 37 17.40 5.53 8.29
C ARG A 37 16.70 5.72 9.63
N ASN A 38 17.44 6.14 10.65
CA ASN A 38 16.85 6.30 11.98
C ASN A 38 15.81 7.42 11.95
N LEU A 39 16.02 8.49 11.17
CA LEU A 39 15.00 9.50 10.92
C LEU A 39 13.74 8.88 10.31
N ASP A 40 13.87 8.04 9.28
CA ASP A 40 12.72 7.38 8.64
C ASP A 40 11.97 6.46 9.60
N LEU A 41 12.71 5.70 10.42
CA LEU A 41 12.14 4.83 11.44
C LEU A 41 11.40 5.62 12.51
N LEU A 42 11.98 6.73 12.98
CA LEU A 42 11.36 7.61 13.95
C LEU A 42 10.13 8.31 13.36
N LEU A 43 10.16 8.74 12.09
CA LEU A 43 9.00 9.30 11.40
C LEU A 43 7.86 8.27 11.28
N LEU A 44 8.18 7.00 10.94
CA LEU A 44 7.19 5.91 10.92
C LEU A 44 6.56 5.68 12.30
N LEU A 45 7.39 5.62 13.35
CA LEU A 45 6.93 5.43 14.71
C LEU A 45 6.11 6.64 15.21
N ALA A 46 6.47 7.86 14.81
CA ALA A 46 5.78 9.09 15.17
C ALA A 46 4.35 9.17 14.60
N ILE A 47 4.01 8.46 13.51
CA ILE A 47 2.63 8.42 13.01
C ILE A 47 1.70 7.69 13.99
N SER A 48 2.20 6.65 14.66
CA SER A 48 1.41 5.77 15.53
C SER A 48 0.73 6.46 16.72
N PRO A 49 1.37 7.36 17.50
CA PRO A 49 0.67 8.10 18.54
C PRO A 49 -0.41 9.03 17.97
N GLY A 50 -0.22 9.60 16.78
CA GLY A 50 -1.25 10.41 16.10
C GLY A 50 -2.51 9.60 15.80
N LEU A 51 -2.35 8.36 15.32
CA LEU A 51 -3.48 7.45 15.08
C LEU A 51 -4.22 7.07 16.37
N LEU A 52 -3.52 6.93 17.50
CA LEU A 52 -4.16 6.70 18.79
C LEU A 52 -4.93 7.93 19.26
N LEU A 53 -4.33 9.13 19.16
CA LEU A 53 -4.96 10.38 19.59
C LEU A 53 -6.27 10.66 18.86
N VAL A 54 -6.35 10.32 17.56
CA VAL A 54 -7.60 10.43 16.78
C VAL A 54 -8.73 9.55 17.32
N LYS A 55 -8.42 8.46 18.03
CA LYS A 55 -9.43 7.57 18.63
C LYS A 55 -9.85 8.00 20.04
N TYR A 56 -9.15 8.93 20.67
CA TYR A 56 -9.46 9.41 22.01
C TYR A 56 -10.32 10.69 21.96
N ALA A 57 -11.54 10.60 22.48
CA ALA A 57 -12.46 11.73 22.55
C ALA A 57 -11.81 12.95 23.22
N GLY A 58 -11.95 14.13 22.59
CA GLY A 58 -11.36 15.38 23.04
C GLY A 58 -9.91 15.65 22.57
N TRP A 59 -9.23 14.66 21.99
CA TRP A 59 -7.86 14.79 21.45
C TRP A 59 -7.78 14.66 19.93
N GLU A 60 -8.92 14.52 19.26
CA GLU A 60 -9.03 14.26 17.82
C GLU A 60 -8.32 15.31 16.97
N SER A 61 -8.56 16.60 17.25
CA SER A 61 -7.96 17.72 16.51
C SER A 61 -6.44 17.73 16.63
N LEU A 62 -5.90 17.46 17.82
CA LEU A 62 -4.46 17.32 18.05
C LEU A 62 -3.91 16.10 17.29
N GLY A 63 -4.62 14.98 17.34
CA GLY A 63 -4.26 13.77 16.59
C GLY A 63 -4.17 14.03 15.09
N TYR A 64 -5.18 14.69 14.51
CA TYR A 64 -5.16 15.07 13.10
C TYR A 64 -4.03 16.06 12.77
N ALA A 65 -3.79 17.08 13.60
CA ALA A 65 -2.70 18.03 13.39
C ALA A 65 -1.32 17.35 13.47
N TRP A 66 -1.15 16.39 14.39
CA TRP A 66 0.05 15.59 14.52
C TRP A 66 0.28 14.71 13.28
N LEU A 67 -0.75 13.98 12.83
CA LEU A 67 -0.69 13.16 11.63
C LEU A 67 -0.39 13.99 10.38
N PHE A 68 -1.04 15.15 10.24
CA PHE A 68 -0.77 16.08 9.14
C PHE A 68 0.70 16.53 9.14
N SER A 69 1.24 16.89 10.30
CA SER A 69 2.63 17.32 10.46
C SER A 69 3.61 16.20 10.12
N CYS A 70 3.45 15.01 10.71
CA CYS A 70 4.30 13.85 10.42
C CYS A 70 4.25 13.45 8.95
N THR A 71 3.05 13.47 8.34
CA THR A 71 2.84 13.16 6.92
C THR A 71 3.50 14.21 6.02
N GLY A 72 3.44 15.49 6.40
CA GLY A 72 4.15 16.58 5.71
C GLY A 72 5.67 16.39 5.74
N PHE A 73 6.24 16.09 6.91
CA PHE A 73 7.68 15.79 7.03
C PHE A 73 8.08 14.56 6.21
N LEU A 74 7.25 13.52 6.23
CA LEU A 74 7.46 12.32 5.42
C LEU A 74 7.44 12.64 3.92
N LEU A 75 6.50 13.49 3.47
CA LEU A 75 6.43 13.92 2.07
C LEU A 75 7.67 14.70 1.66
N VAL A 76 8.11 15.66 2.47
CA VAL A 76 9.35 16.41 2.23
C VAL A 76 10.54 15.45 2.13
N ARG A 77 10.65 14.50 3.06
CA ARG A 77 11.71 13.46 3.02
C ARG A 77 11.65 12.64 1.72
N LEU A 78 10.45 12.27 1.25
CA LEU A 78 10.27 11.53 -0.01
C LEU A 78 10.64 12.37 -1.24
N CYS A 79 10.33 13.67 -1.24
CA CYS A 79 10.75 14.58 -2.30
C CYS A 79 12.27 14.81 -2.31
N CYS A 80 12.91 14.78 -1.14
CA CYS A 80 14.37 14.87 -1.00
C CYS A 80 15.10 13.56 -1.33
N ASP A 81 14.39 12.45 -1.52
CA ASP A 81 14.94 11.11 -1.77
C ASP A 81 15.99 11.08 -2.91
N PRO A 82 15.79 11.75 -4.06
CA PRO A 82 16.75 11.75 -5.17
C PRO A 82 18.09 12.45 -4.86
N PHE A 83 18.13 13.35 -3.86
CA PHE A 83 19.35 14.08 -3.50
C PHE A 83 20.41 13.18 -2.84
N PHE A 84 19.98 12.05 -2.26
CA PHE A 84 20.90 11.12 -1.60
C PHE A 84 21.61 10.22 -2.63
N ARG A 85 22.87 10.55 -2.94
CA ARG A 85 23.71 9.77 -3.88
C ARG A 85 24.12 8.40 -3.31
N ARG A 86 24.42 8.34 -2.01
CA ARG A 86 24.84 7.11 -1.31
C ARG A 86 23.74 6.63 -0.36
N ARG A 87 23.29 5.38 -0.55
CA ARG A 87 22.42 4.67 0.41
C ARG A 87 23.16 3.42 0.91
N PRO A 88 23.75 3.45 2.11
CA PRO A 88 24.32 2.25 2.70
C PRO A 88 23.21 1.23 2.96
N ARG A 89 23.55 -0.07 2.81
CA ARG A 89 22.61 -1.17 3.04
C ARG A 89 22.07 -1.14 4.48
N LEU A 90 20.82 -1.56 4.63
CA LEU A 90 20.11 -1.50 5.90
C LEU A 90 20.32 -2.79 6.69
N GLU A 91 21.41 -2.87 7.44
CA GLU A 91 21.66 -4.00 8.36
C GLU A 91 20.72 -3.89 9.57
N GLN A 92 19.92 -4.93 9.81
CA GLN A 92 19.12 -5.04 11.02
C GLN A 92 19.98 -5.63 12.15
N ASN A 93 19.61 -5.38 13.40
CA ASN A 93 20.35 -5.89 14.55
C ASN A 93 20.07 -7.39 14.81
N LEU A 94 19.07 -7.96 14.12
CA LEU A 94 18.69 -9.37 14.22
C LEU A 94 19.11 -10.14 12.96
N ASN A 95 19.56 -11.38 13.14
CA ASN A 95 19.91 -12.26 12.02
C ASN A 95 18.67 -12.74 11.26
N THR A 96 18.87 -13.34 10.08
CA THR A 96 17.77 -13.81 9.22
C THR A 96 16.83 -14.80 9.91
N ALA A 97 17.37 -15.76 10.67
CA ALA A 97 16.54 -16.76 11.37
C ALA A 97 15.63 -16.12 12.43
N GLY A 98 16.19 -15.22 13.25
CA GLY A 98 15.42 -14.47 14.24
C GLY A 98 14.39 -13.55 13.60
N LEU A 99 14.73 -12.90 12.48
CA LEU A 99 13.81 -12.05 11.73
C LEU A 99 12.66 -12.84 11.11
N THR A 100 12.90 -14.09 10.66
CA THR A 100 11.89 -15.00 10.13
C THR A 100 10.94 -15.43 11.23
N PHE A 101 11.50 -15.89 12.36
CA PHE A 101 10.70 -16.26 13.52
C PHE A 101 9.83 -15.10 14.00
N LEU A 102 10.43 -13.90 14.13
CA LEU A 102 9.72 -12.72 14.56
C LEU A 102 8.62 -12.30 13.57
N GLY A 103 8.89 -12.36 12.27
CA GLY A 103 7.91 -12.06 11.23
C GLY A 103 6.73 -13.04 11.25
N VAL A 104 6.99 -14.34 11.36
CA VAL A 104 5.94 -15.38 11.46
C VAL A 104 5.12 -15.21 12.75
N ALA A 105 5.78 -14.94 13.88
CA ALA A 105 5.09 -14.69 15.14
C ALA A 105 4.22 -13.44 15.07
N ALA A 106 4.76 -12.32 14.57
CA ALA A 106 4.01 -11.07 14.41
C ALA A 106 2.81 -11.24 13.47
N PHE A 107 2.97 -11.98 12.36
CA PHE A 107 1.87 -12.33 11.48
C PHE A 107 0.79 -13.13 12.22
N ALA A 108 1.17 -14.20 12.93
CA ALA A 108 0.23 -15.03 13.67
C ALA A 108 -0.53 -14.22 14.75
N PHE A 109 0.15 -13.32 15.46
CA PHE A 109 -0.49 -12.42 16.44
C PHE A 109 -1.50 -11.49 15.79
N LEU A 110 -1.12 -10.81 14.69
CA LEU A 110 -2.05 -9.93 13.98
C LEU A 110 -3.24 -10.68 13.37
N MET A 111 -3.03 -11.88 12.81
CA MET A 111 -4.13 -12.69 12.28
C MET A 111 -5.03 -13.20 13.41
N THR A 112 -4.47 -13.52 14.58
CA THR A 112 -5.26 -13.85 15.77
C THR A 112 -6.12 -12.65 16.20
N LYS A 113 -5.56 -11.43 16.15
CA LYS A 113 -6.32 -10.19 16.38
C LYS A 113 -7.49 -10.06 15.41
N VAL A 114 -7.27 -10.25 14.10
CA VAL A 114 -8.34 -10.26 13.08
C VAL A 114 -9.42 -11.30 13.39
N VAL A 115 -9.04 -12.48 13.86
CA VAL A 115 -9.99 -13.56 14.20
C VAL A 115 -10.76 -13.29 15.49
N MET A 116 -10.15 -12.65 16.49
CA MET A 116 -10.77 -12.41 17.79
C MET A 116 -11.62 -11.14 17.83
N GLU A 117 -11.23 -10.10 17.09
CA GLU A 117 -11.96 -8.84 17.04
C GLU A 117 -13.19 -8.90 16.12
N ARG A 118 -14.10 -7.95 16.33
CA ARG A 118 -15.25 -7.78 15.44
C ARG A 118 -14.76 -7.22 14.11
N PRO A 119 -15.15 -7.81 12.97
CA PRO A 119 -14.75 -7.29 11.67
C PRO A 119 -15.32 -5.87 11.47
N PRO A 120 -14.55 -4.95 10.88
CA PRO A 120 -15.05 -3.60 10.57
C PRO A 120 -16.26 -3.63 9.65
N GLU A 121 -17.19 -2.69 9.85
CA GLU A 121 -18.43 -2.61 9.07
C GLU A 121 -18.15 -2.45 7.56
N SER A 122 -17.15 -1.66 7.19
CA SER A 122 -16.73 -1.44 5.79
C SER A 122 -16.26 -2.74 5.11
N THR A 123 -15.61 -3.64 5.85
CA THR A 123 -15.21 -4.96 5.35
C THR A 123 -16.42 -5.89 5.22
N VAL A 124 -17.34 -5.89 6.20
CA VAL A 124 -18.57 -6.69 6.15
C VAL A 124 -19.44 -6.27 4.97
N GLU A 125 -19.60 -4.97 4.75
CA GLU A 125 -20.32 -4.40 3.61
C GLU A 125 -19.71 -4.86 2.27
N THR A 126 -18.38 -4.90 2.17
CA THR A 126 -17.69 -5.42 0.98
C THR A 126 -18.03 -6.89 0.72
N VAL A 127 -18.08 -7.71 1.77
CA VAL A 127 -18.46 -9.14 1.67
C VAL A 127 -19.93 -9.31 1.32
N ARG A 128 -20.82 -8.53 1.91
CA ARG A 128 -22.26 -8.58 1.60
C ARG A 128 -22.51 -8.23 0.14
N ARG A 129 -21.87 -7.18 -0.38
CA ARG A 129 -21.90 -6.84 -1.81
C ARG A 129 -21.36 -7.98 -2.67
N ALA A 130 -20.29 -8.65 -2.24
CA ALA A 130 -19.75 -9.80 -2.97
C ALA A 130 -20.72 -11.00 -3.03
N GLU A 131 -21.47 -11.23 -1.95
CA GLU A 131 -22.50 -12.25 -1.91
C GLU A 131 -23.67 -11.90 -2.84
N GLN A 132 -24.15 -10.65 -2.82
CA GLN A 132 -25.19 -10.16 -3.72
C GLN A 132 -24.78 -10.32 -5.20
N LEU A 133 -23.52 -10.01 -5.52
CA LEU A 133 -22.96 -10.24 -6.86
C LEU A 133 -23.04 -11.72 -7.28
N LEU A 134 -22.75 -12.66 -6.36
CA LEU A 134 -22.84 -14.09 -6.62
C LEU A 134 -24.29 -14.60 -6.76
N LYS A 135 -25.22 -14.03 -5.98
CA LYS A 135 -26.65 -14.35 -6.08
C LYS A 135 -27.34 -13.72 -7.30
N ARG A 136 -26.65 -12.81 -8.01
CA ARG A 136 -27.23 -11.96 -9.06
C ARG A 136 -28.46 -11.20 -8.57
N GLU A 137 -28.44 -10.80 -7.31
CA GLU A 137 -29.49 -9.96 -6.73
C GLU A 137 -29.22 -8.49 -7.10
N ASP A 138 -30.26 -7.79 -7.53
CA ASP A 138 -30.18 -6.37 -7.85
C ASP A 138 -29.79 -5.56 -6.60
N VAL A 139 -28.70 -4.79 -6.69
CA VAL A 139 -28.27 -3.81 -5.68
C VAL A 139 -29.31 -2.68 -5.50
N SER A 140 -30.35 -2.61 -6.35
CA SER A 140 -31.32 -1.50 -6.39
C SER A 140 -32.49 -1.59 -5.41
N THR A 141 -32.76 -2.73 -4.75
CA THR A 141 -33.90 -2.79 -3.79
C THR A 141 -33.53 -2.29 -2.40
N GLU A 142 -32.24 -2.14 -2.11
CA GLU A 142 -31.73 -1.39 -0.98
C GLU A 142 -30.80 -0.30 -1.51
N LEU A 143 -31.38 0.75 -2.11
CA LEU A 143 -30.86 2.08 -1.80
C LEU A 143 -30.89 2.16 -0.28
N VAL A 144 -29.74 1.85 0.33
CA VAL A 144 -29.25 2.37 1.60
C VAL A 144 -30.25 3.39 2.15
N GLN A 145 -31.26 2.92 2.89
CA GLN A 145 -31.48 3.63 4.14
C GLN A 145 -30.14 3.45 4.82
N PRO A 146 -29.38 4.54 5.04
CA PRO A 146 -28.30 4.43 6.00
C PRO A 146 -28.99 3.81 7.20
N ARG A 147 -28.54 2.63 7.67
CA ARG A 147 -28.78 2.37 9.09
C ARG A 147 -28.34 3.67 9.75
N PRO A 148 -29.12 4.30 10.63
CA PRO A 148 -28.79 5.62 11.19
C PRO A 148 -27.42 5.67 11.91
N ASN A 149 -26.71 4.53 11.95
CA ASN A 149 -25.43 4.30 12.59
C ASN A 149 -24.39 3.60 11.66
N ALA A 150 -24.67 3.37 10.37
CA ALA A 150 -23.64 2.89 9.44
C ALA A 150 -22.64 4.03 9.28
N SER A 151 -21.51 3.91 9.97
CA SER A 151 -20.51 4.97 10.09
C SER A 151 -20.17 5.58 8.72
N GLU A 152 -20.74 6.76 8.45
CA GLU A 152 -20.44 7.65 7.31
C GLU A 152 -18.99 8.20 7.39
N GLU A 153 -18.09 7.47 8.06
CA GLU A 153 -16.82 7.94 8.59
C GLU A 153 -15.63 7.41 7.78
N GLU A 154 -15.82 6.38 6.94
CA GLU A 154 -14.76 5.70 6.18
C GLU A 154 -14.97 5.74 4.65
N ALA A 155 -13.86 5.65 3.90
CA ALA A 155 -13.88 5.60 2.44
C ALA A 155 -14.69 4.39 1.93
N GLN A 156 -15.62 4.61 1.00
CA GLN A 156 -16.48 3.54 0.50
C GLN A 156 -15.71 2.56 -0.42
N PRO A 157 -16.01 1.25 -0.35
CA PRO A 157 -15.39 0.26 -1.24
C PRO A 157 -15.82 0.49 -2.69
N GLY A 158 -14.85 0.58 -3.60
CA GLY A 158 -15.09 0.64 -5.04
C GLY A 158 -15.58 -0.70 -5.62
N PRO A 159 -16.00 -0.72 -6.90
CA PRO A 159 -16.67 -1.87 -7.51
C PRO A 159 -15.79 -3.13 -7.64
N ALA A 160 -14.46 -3.00 -7.65
CA ALA A 160 -13.57 -4.15 -7.70
C ALA A 160 -13.39 -4.84 -6.33
N ALA A 161 -13.59 -4.13 -5.21
CA ALA A 161 -13.38 -4.71 -3.89
C ALA A 161 -14.35 -5.88 -3.60
N PRO A 162 -15.67 -5.77 -3.87
CA PRO A 162 -16.59 -6.90 -3.77
C PRO A 162 -16.22 -8.05 -4.71
N LEU A 163 -15.81 -7.76 -5.94
CA LEU A 163 -15.42 -8.80 -6.91
C LEU A 163 -14.21 -9.61 -6.42
N LEU A 164 -13.22 -8.95 -5.81
CA LEU A 164 -12.06 -9.59 -5.19
C LEU A 164 -12.41 -10.36 -3.91
N ALA A 165 -13.55 -10.07 -3.28
CA ALA A 165 -14.08 -10.80 -2.13
C ALA A 165 -14.92 -12.03 -2.52
N THR A 166 -15.38 -12.15 -3.77
CA THR A 166 -16.19 -13.31 -4.21
C THR A 166 -15.54 -14.68 -3.95
N PRO A 167 -14.21 -14.88 -4.07
CA PRO A 167 -13.61 -16.20 -3.85
C PRO A 167 -13.68 -16.69 -2.41
N VAL A 168 -13.78 -15.79 -1.42
CA VAL A 168 -13.87 -16.17 0.00
C VAL A 168 -15.31 -16.49 0.44
N VAL A 169 -16.33 -16.14 -0.37
CA VAL A 169 -17.73 -16.31 0.02
C VAL A 169 -18.15 -17.80 0.11
N PRO A 170 -17.97 -18.65 -0.93
CA PRO A 170 -18.36 -20.05 -0.85
C PRO A 170 -17.73 -20.84 0.31
N PRO A 171 -16.40 -20.80 0.54
CA PRO A 171 -15.81 -21.55 1.66
C PRO A 171 -16.28 -21.04 3.02
N SER A 172 -16.53 -19.73 3.15
CA SER A 172 -17.02 -19.16 4.42
C SER A 172 -18.45 -19.62 4.74
N LYS A 173 -19.31 -19.78 3.74
CA LYS A 173 -20.66 -20.34 3.92
C LYS A 173 -20.62 -21.79 4.40
N LEU A 174 -19.69 -22.58 3.86
CA LEU A 174 -19.51 -23.98 4.28
C LEU A 174 -19.06 -24.08 5.74
N VAL A 175 -18.22 -23.15 6.22
CA VAL A 175 -17.81 -23.11 7.63
C VAL A 175 -18.94 -22.62 8.54
N ALA A 176 -19.78 -21.69 8.05
CA ALA A 176 -20.86 -21.09 8.84
C ALA A 176 -22.15 -21.94 8.93
N SER A 177 -22.33 -22.94 8.06
CA SER A 177 -23.56 -23.74 7.94
C SER A 177 -23.88 -24.63 9.15
N GLY A 178 -22.96 -24.77 10.11
CA GLY A 178 -23.14 -25.58 11.32
C GLY A 178 -23.92 -24.91 12.46
N SER A 179 -24.64 -23.81 12.23
CA SER A 179 -25.34 -23.07 13.30
C SER A 179 -26.85 -23.32 13.33
N GLN A 180 -27.46 -23.29 14.52
CA GLN A 180 -28.86 -23.69 14.76
C GLN A 180 -29.89 -22.69 14.23
N SER A 181 -29.50 -21.42 14.00
CA SER A 181 -30.37 -20.35 13.52
C SER A 181 -29.86 -19.76 12.20
N ARG A 182 -30.79 -19.36 11.33
CA ARG A 182 -30.46 -18.75 10.03
C ARG A 182 -29.76 -17.40 10.20
N ALA A 183 -30.22 -16.58 11.16
CA ALA A 183 -29.60 -15.28 11.46
C ALA A 183 -28.16 -15.43 11.99
N ASP A 184 -27.94 -16.41 12.88
CA ASP A 184 -26.60 -16.71 13.41
C ASP A 184 -25.66 -17.25 12.32
N SER A 185 -26.19 -18.02 11.38
CA SER A 185 -25.44 -18.54 10.23
C SER A 185 -24.97 -17.41 9.33
N GLU A 186 -25.84 -16.43 9.04
CA GLU A 186 -25.53 -15.26 8.21
C GLU A 186 -24.47 -14.37 8.88
N GLN A 187 -24.61 -14.07 10.17
CA GLN A 187 -23.62 -13.28 10.91
C GLN A 187 -22.26 -13.99 11.01
N ARG A 188 -22.25 -15.31 11.25
CA ARG A 188 -21.02 -16.11 11.27
C ARG A 188 -20.36 -16.15 9.90
N PHE A 189 -21.13 -16.29 8.83
CA PHE A 189 -20.64 -16.25 7.46
C PHE A 189 -19.97 -14.93 7.15
N GLU A 190 -20.65 -13.80 7.38
CA GLU A 190 -20.13 -12.45 7.12
C GLU A 190 -18.81 -12.24 7.86
N ALA A 191 -18.74 -12.66 9.13
CA ALA A 191 -17.53 -12.56 9.93
C ALA A 191 -16.38 -13.42 9.42
N VAL A 192 -16.63 -14.69 9.07
CA VAL A 192 -15.59 -15.59 8.55
C VAL A 192 -15.06 -15.07 7.22
N ALA A 193 -15.93 -14.68 6.29
CA ALA A 193 -15.51 -14.14 4.99
C ALA A 193 -14.72 -12.84 5.13
N ALA A 194 -15.18 -11.91 5.96
CA ALA A 194 -14.49 -10.63 6.24
C ALA A 194 -13.07 -10.87 6.79
N ARG A 195 -12.92 -11.82 7.71
CA ARG A 195 -11.63 -12.22 8.27
C ARG A 195 -10.73 -12.87 7.22
N SER A 196 -11.27 -13.79 6.42
CA SER A 196 -10.51 -14.47 5.37
C SER A 196 -9.92 -13.49 4.35
N ILE A 197 -10.70 -12.52 3.86
CA ILE A 197 -10.17 -11.54 2.90
C ILE A 197 -9.13 -10.61 3.53
N ALA A 198 -9.28 -10.22 4.80
CA ALA A 198 -8.28 -9.43 5.53
C ALA A 198 -6.96 -10.19 5.67
N VAL A 199 -7.01 -11.46 6.09
CA VAL A 199 -5.84 -12.34 6.20
C VAL A 199 -5.13 -12.47 4.85
N LEU A 200 -5.88 -12.72 3.78
CA LEU A 200 -5.33 -12.85 2.43
C LEU A 200 -4.69 -11.54 1.94
N ALA A 201 -5.30 -10.39 2.20
CA ALA A 201 -4.75 -9.09 1.81
C ALA A 201 -3.42 -8.80 2.52
N HIS A 202 -3.34 -9.00 3.84
CA HIS A 202 -2.08 -8.84 4.58
C HIS A 202 -1.01 -9.86 4.16
N PHE A 203 -1.40 -11.11 3.93
CA PHE A 203 -0.49 -12.13 3.41
C PHE A 203 0.08 -11.75 2.04
N ALA A 204 -0.76 -11.21 1.14
CA ALA A 204 -0.34 -10.73 -0.16
C ALA A 204 0.67 -9.56 -0.06
N VAL A 205 0.50 -8.64 0.89
CA VAL A 205 1.48 -7.57 1.16
C VAL A 205 2.81 -8.16 1.64
N VAL A 206 2.78 -9.01 2.67
CA VAL A 206 3.98 -9.63 3.25
C VAL A 206 4.77 -10.41 2.19
N LEU A 207 4.08 -11.28 1.44
CA LEU A 207 4.71 -12.06 0.38
C LEU A 207 5.23 -11.15 -0.74
N GLY A 208 4.46 -10.12 -1.11
CA GLY A 208 4.87 -9.14 -2.12
C GLY A 208 6.15 -8.38 -1.75
N LEU A 209 6.30 -7.95 -0.50
CA LEU A 209 7.52 -7.30 0.01
C LEU A 209 8.73 -8.23 -0.07
N ILE A 210 8.57 -9.50 0.35
CA ILE A 210 9.64 -10.50 0.34
C ILE A 210 10.04 -10.85 -1.11
N VAL A 211 9.06 -11.13 -1.97
CA VAL A 211 9.28 -11.50 -3.37
C VAL A 211 9.89 -10.34 -4.16
N PHE A 212 9.47 -9.09 -3.90
CA PHE A 212 10.07 -7.92 -4.54
C PHE A 212 11.56 -7.83 -4.23
N ALA A 213 11.96 -7.95 -2.97
CA ALA A 213 13.36 -7.90 -2.58
C ALA A 213 14.15 -9.10 -3.14
N ALA A 214 13.60 -10.31 -3.07
CA ALA A 214 14.23 -11.50 -3.60
C ALA A 214 14.50 -11.40 -5.12
N ARG A 215 13.52 -10.92 -5.89
CA ARG A 215 13.61 -10.87 -7.36
C ARG A 215 14.38 -9.67 -7.89
N HIS A 216 14.20 -8.50 -7.29
CA HIS A 216 14.70 -7.24 -7.86
C HIS A 216 15.89 -6.66 -7.10
N ILE A 217 15.98 -6.90 -5.80
CA ILE A 217 17.11 -6.44 -4.97
C ILE A 217 18.21 -7.51 -4.89
N GLY A 218 17.83 -8.79 -4.98
CA GLY A 218 18.75 -9.93 -4.83
C GLY A 218 19.08 -10.25 -3.37
N ASP A 219 18.29 -9.75 -2.42
CA ASP A 219 18.51 -9.93 -0.97
C ASP A 219 17.17 -10.23 -0.27
N THR A 220 17.03 -11.47 0.19
CA THR A 220 15.84 -11.94 0.90
C THR A 220 15.76 -11.39 2.32
N GLN A 221 16.90 -11.07 2.95
CA GLN A 221 16.93 -10.51 4.30
C GLN A 221 16.28 -9.13 4.32
N ILE A 222 16.53 -8.29 3.30
CA ILE A 222 15.86 -6.99 3.16
C ILE A 222 14.35 -7.17 2.99
N GLY A 223 13.92 -8.14 2.19
CA GLY A 223 12.51 -8.49 2.00
C GLY A 223 11.82 -8.85 3.31
N LEU A 224 12.47 -9.72 4.08
CA LEU A 224 12.01 -10.16 5.37
C LEU A 224 11.99 -9.02 6.39
N ALA A 225 12.98 -8.13 6.37
CA ALA A 225 13.02 -6.95 7.21
C ALA A 225 11.86 -5.98 6.96
N MET A 226 11.53 -5.73 5.69
CA MET A 226 10.37 -4.94 5.31
C MET A 226 9.07 -5.59 5.79
N ALA A 227 8.91 -6.90 5.57
CA ALA A 227 7.73 -7.63 6.00
C ALA A 227 7.57 -7.65 7.53
N THR A 228 8.65 -7.92 8.27
CA THR A 228 8.63 -7.91 9.74
C THR A 228 8.34 -6.51 10.28
N LEU A 229 8.93 -5.45 9.72
CA LEU A 229 8.61 -4.09 10.15
C LEU A 229 7.16 -3.70 9.81
N TYR A 230 6.65 -4.09 8.64
CA TYR A 230 5.23 -3.89 8.28
C TYR A 230 4.30 -4.50 9.34
N LEU A 231 4.58 -5.72 9.78
CA LEU A 231 3.77 -6.43 10.76
C LEU A 231 3.92 -5.88 12.18
N LEU A 232 5.10 -5.39 12.54
CA LEU A 232 5.32 -4.82 13.87
C LEU A 232 4.75 -3.41 14.01
N LEU A 233 4.66 -2.63 12.93
CA LEU A 233 4.23 -1.24 13.01
C LEU A 233 2.83 -1.11 13.65
N PRO A 234 2.68 -0.26 14.68
CA PRO A 234 1.40 -0.13 15.40
C PRO A 234 0.23 0.22 14.49
N GLY A 235 0.44 1.12 13.52
CA GLY A 235 -0.63 1.48 12.58
C GLY A 235 -1.12 0.33 11.69
N THR A 236 -0.29 -0.69 11.42
CA THR A 236 -0.76 -1.92 10.75
C THR A 236 -1.68 -2.71 11.67
N ALA A 237 -1.37 -2.76 12.97
CA ALA A 237 -2.20 -3.45 13.95
C ALA A 237 -3.54 -2.75 14.19
N TYR A 238 -3.58 -1.42 14.13
CA TYR A 238 -4.81 -0.63 14.37
C TYR A 238 -5.88 -0.85 13.31
N ASP A 239 -5.48 -0.98 12.05
CA ASP A 239 -6.39 -1.10 10.91
C ASP A 239 -6.32 -2.48 10.22
N VAL A 240 -5.84 -3.51 10.94
CA VAL A 240 -5.61 -4.87 10.40
C VAL A 240 -6.89 -5.53 9.83
N GLY A 241 -8.06 -5.14 10.31
CA GLY A 241 -9.34 -5.65 9.82
C GLY A 241 -9.91 -4.88 8.61
N LYS A 242 -9.35 -3.71 8.26
CA LYS A 242 -9.91 -2.80 7.25
C LYS A 242 -9.38 -3.12 5.86
N VAL A 243 -10.07 -4.05 5.18
CA VAL A 243 -9.64 -4.62 3.89
C VAL A 243 -9.49 -3.57 2.81
N ILE A 244 -10.41 -2.60 2.77
CA ILE A 244 -10.43 -1.54 1.76
C ILE A 244 -9.13 -0.72 1.74
N HIS A 245 -8.40 -0.62 2.86
CA HIS A 245 -7.16 0.14 2.93
C HIS A 245 -5.92 -0.69 2.55
N VAL A 246 -5.97 -2.01 2.72
CA VAL A 246 -4.83 -2.92 2.47
C VAL A 246 -4.86 -3.48 1.06
N LEU A 247 -6.05 -3.85 0.57
CA LEU A 247 -6.23 -4.55 -0.70
C LEU A 247 -5.67 -3.76 -1.90
N PRO A 248 -5.94 -2.45 -2.09
CA PRO A 248 -5.36 -1.71 -3.20
C PRO A 248 -3.84 -1.63 -3.10
N THR A 249 -3.31 -1.46 -1.89
CA THR A 249 -1.86 -1.43 -1.68
C THR A 249 -1.20 -2.78 -1.95
N ALA A 250 -1.86 -3.89 -1.59
CA ALA A 250 -1.40 -5.23 -1.93
C ALA A 250 -1.28 -5.42 -3.45
N LEU A 251 -2.30 -4.97 -4.20
CA LEU A 251 -2.29 -4.99 -5.66
C LEU A 251 -1.17 -4.12 -6.24
N ILE A 252 -0.93 -2.93 -5.70
CA ILE A 252 0.17 -2.05 -6.13
C ILE A 252 1.54 -2.69 -5.83
N VAL A 253 1.71 -3.33 -4.67
CA VAL A 253 2.94 -4.06 -4.34
C VAL A 253 3.18 -5.19 -5.35
N TRP A 254 2.15 -5.96 -5.71
CA TRP A 254 2.27 -6.99 -6.73
C TRP A 254 2.48 -6.42 -8.14
N ALA A 255 1.93 -5.24 -8.45
CA ALA A 255 2.22 -4.52 -9.68
C ALA A 255 3.70 -4.11 -9.75
N LEU A 256 4.30 -3.71 -8.62
CA LEU A 256 5.73 -3.46 -8.49
C LEU A 256 6.55 -4.74 -8.62
N VAL A 257 6.12 -5.86 -8.05
CA VAL A 257 6.77 -7.16 -8.27
C VAL A 257 6.75 -7.54 -9.75
N ALA A 258 5.62 -7.30 -10.43
CA ALA A 258 5.42 -7.59 -11.85
C ALA A 258 5.81 -6.42 -12.78
N TYR A 259 6.61 -5.44 -12.33
CA TYR A 259 6.86 -4.22 -13.12
C TYR A 259 7.46 -4.50 -14.50
N ARG A 260 8.18 -5.62 -14.70
CA ARG A 260 8.73 -5.98 -16.01
C ARG A 260 7.65 -6.37 -17.03
N TRP A 261 6.44 -6.70 -16.59
CA TRP A 261 5.33 -7.17 -17.43
C TRP A 261 4.20 -6.13 -17.43
N PRO A 262 4.21 -5.18 -18.39
CA PRO A 262 3.30 -4.03 -18.37
C PRO A 262 1.82 -4.41 -18.38
N MET A 263 1.45 -5.54 -19.01
CA MET A 263 0.07 -6.04 -19.00
C MET A 263 -0.38 -6.47 -17.59
N VAL A 264 0.47 -7.19 -16.87
CA VAL A 264 0.13 -7.67 -15.52
C VAL A 264 0.11 -6.52 -14.52
N ALA A 265 1.09 -5.61 -14.60
CA ALA A 265 1.10 -4.41 -13.78
C ALA A 265 -0.12 -3.51 -14.07
N GLY A 266 -0.52 -3.36 -15.33
CA GLY A 266 -1.72 -2.62 -15.73
C GLY A 266 -3.00 -3.27 -15.21
N ALA A 267 -3.12 -4.60 -15.29
CA ALA A 267 -4.27 -5.30 -14.75
C ALA A 267 -4.40 -5.14 -13.23
N LEU A 268 -3.30 -5.33 -12.49
CA LEU A 268 -3.27 -5.15 -11.04
C LEU A 268 -3.56 -3.71 -10.63
N MET A 269 -3.03 -2.72 -11.36
CA MET A 269 -3.30 -1.31 -11.10
C MET A 269 -4.76 -0.93 -11.41
N GLY A 270 -5.36 -1.55 -12.45
CA GLY A 270 -6.78 -1.38 -12.77
C GLY A 270 -7.68 -1.90 -11.67
N LEU A 271 -7.37 -3.08 -11.12
CA LEU A 271 -8.06 -3.64 -9.96
C LEU A 271 -7.87 -2.77 -8.71
N ALA A 272 -6.68 -2.18 -8.52
CA ALA A 272 -6.41 -1.26 -7.41
C ALA A 272 -7.27 0.01 -7.53
N CYS A 273 -7.33 0.62 -8.71
CA CYS A 273 -8.19 1.79 -9.00
C CYS A 273 -9.68 1.46 -8.85
N GLY A 274 -10.08 0.23 -9.18
CA GLY A 274 -11.45 -0.23 -8.96
C GLY A 274 -11.76 -0.53 -7.49
N SER A 275 -10.75 -0.71 -6.64
CA SER A 275 -10.94 -1.02 -5.21
C SER A 275 -11.04 0.25 -4.37
N LEU A 276 -10.17 1.23 -4.63
CA LEU A 276 -10.23 2.60 -4.08
C LEU A 276 -9.82 3.61 -5.15
N PHE A 277 -10.22 4.87 -4.99
CA PHE A 277 -9.99 5.92 -5.99
C PHE A 277 -8.53 6.39 -6.11
N TYR A 278 -7.79 6.48 -4.99
CA TYR A 278 -6.46 7.09 -4.96
C TYR A 278 -5.39 6.52 -5.93
N PRO A 279 -5.37 5.21 -6.31
CA PRO A 279 -4.40 4.67 -7.25
C PRO A 279 -4.52 5.27 -8.66
N ILE A 280 -5.63 5.93 -9.00
CA ILE A 280 -5.80 6.60 -10.30
C ILE A 280 -4.71 7.65 -10.55
N PHE A 281 -4.24 8.32 -9.50
CA PHE A 281 -3.15 9.31 -9.57
C PHE A 281 -1.80 8.65 -9.89
N LEU A 282 -1.65 7.35 -9.73
CA LEU A 282 -0.44 6.63 -10.11
C LEU A 282 -0.39 6.34 -11.62
N LEU A 283 -1.53 6.28 -12.31
CA LEU A 283 -1.58 5.84 -13.71
C LEU A 283 -0.68 6.67 -14.65
N PRO A 284 -0.65 8.01 -14.58
CA PRO A 284 0.22 8.79 -15.46
C PRO A 284 1.70 8.57 -15.18
N LEU A 285 2.08 8.44 -13.90
CA LEU A 285 3.46 8.12 -13.51
C LEU A 285 3.89 6.77 -14.08
N TRP A 286 3.04 5.74 -13.98
CA TRP A 286 3.33 4.40 -14.48
C TRP A 286 3.37 4.35 -16.02
N ALA A 287 2.47 5.06 -16.69
CA ALA A 287 2.50 5.19 -18.15
C ALA A 287 3.81 5.86 -18.63
N THR A 288 4.25 6.94 -17.98
CA THR A 288 5.52 7.59 -18.33
C THR A 288 6.75 6.73 -18.00
N PHE A 289 6.69 5.89 -16.97
CA PHE A 289 7.75 4.94 -16.63
C PHE A 289 7.95 3.89 -17.74
N TYR A 290 6.87 3.34 -18.30
CA TYR A 290 6.94 2.33 -19.35
C TYR A 290 7.34 2.88 -20.74
N GLY A 291 7.27 4.20 -20.94
CA GLY A 291 7.54 4.83 -22.23
C GLY A 291 6.52 4.46 -23.32
N ARG A 292 6.72 4.91 -24.57
CA ARG A 292 5.70 4.83 -25.64
C ARG A 292 5.11 3.44 -25.85
N ARG A 293 5.94 2.41 -26.09
CA ARG A 293 5.46 1.06 -26.42
C ARG A 293 4.93 0.29 -25.20
N GLY A 294 5.59 0.45 -24.06
CA GLY A 294 5.17 -0.21 -22.82
C GLY A 294 3.88 0.40 -22.25
N ALA A 295 3.71 1.72 -22.36
CA ALA A 295 2.52 2.43 -21.90
C ALA A 295 1.26 1.95 -22.61
N VAL A 296 1.31 1.68 -23.92
CA VAL A 296 0.14 1.16 -24.66
C VAL A 296 -0.31 -0.18 -24.08
N ARG A 297 0.62 -1.10 -23.79
CA ARG A 297 0.30 -2.40 -23.17
C ARG A 297 -0.31 -2.22 -21.78
N PHE A 298 0.30 -1.36 -20.96
CA PHE A 298 -0.19 -1.03 -19.64
C PHE A 298 -1.62 -0.44 -19.67
N ILE A 299 -1.87 0.52 -20.56
CA ILE A 299 -3.16 1.18 -20.73
C ILE A 299 -4.22 0.22 -21.28
N VAL A 300 -3.88 -0.62 -22.26
CA VAL A 300 -4.81 -1.63 -22.79
C VAL A 300 -5.22 -2.59 -21.67
N ALA A 301 -4.29 -3.04 -20.82
CA ALA A 301 -4.64 -3.88 -19.67
C ALA A 301 -5.56 -3.19 -18.67
N LEU A 302 -5.36 -1.89 -18.40
CA LEU A 302 -6.27 -1.08 -17.57
C LEU A 302 -7.68 -1.05 -18.16
N PHE A 303 -7.82 -0.78 -19.46
CA PHE A 303 -9.12 -0.75 -20.13
C PHE A 303 -9.79 -2.12 -20.18
N ILE A 304 -9.03 -3.20 -20.38
CA ILE A 304 -9.57 -4.56 -20.32
C ILE A 304 -10.14 -4.84 -18.92
N VAL A 305 -9.40 -4.53 -17.86
CA VAL A 305 -9.90 -4.70 -16.49
C VAL A 305 -11.12 -3.82 -16.24
N GLY A 306 -11.09 -2.55 -16.63
CA GLY A 306 -12.24 -1.66 -16.51
C GLY A 306 -13.47 -2.17 -17.26
N ALA A 307 -13.30 -2.70 -18.47
CA ALA A 307 -14.35 -3.31 -19.26
C ALA A 307 -14.90 -4.59 -18.62
N ILE A 308 -14.04 -5.43 -18.02
CA ILE A 308 -14.46 -6.63 -17.28
C ILE A 308 -15.26 -6.23 -16.03
N LEU A 309 -14.80 -5.24 -15.26
CA LEU A 309 -15.52 -4.73 -14.09
C LEU A 309 -16.88 -4.15 -14.51
N ALA A 310 -16.92 -3.34 -15.57
CA ALA A 310 -18.15 -2.78 -16.11
C ALA A 310 -19.09 -3.90 -16.63
N ALA A 311 -18.58 -4.87 -17.39
CA ALA A 311 -19.36 -6.00 -17.89
C ALA A 311 -19.90 -6.87 -16.75
N SER A 312 -19.10 -7.10 -15.70
CA SER A 312 -19.56 -7.79 -14.50
C SER A 312 -20.71 -7.03 -13.83
N LEU A 313 -20.65 -5.70 -13.78
CA LEU A 313 -21.73 -4.88 -13.25
C LEU A 313 -22.97 -4.94 -14.16
N VAL A 314 -22.81 -4.85 -15.49
CA VAL A 314 -23.92 -4.98 -16.46
C VAL A 314 -24.64 -6.32 -16.31
N LEU A 315 -23.88 -7.43 -16.26
CA LEU A 315 -24.43 -8.78 -16.16
C LEU A 315 -25.13 -9.04 -14.82
N THR A 316 -24.89 -8.19 -13.81
CA THR A 316 -25.54 -8.27 -12.50
C THR A 316 -26.65 -7.24 -12.33
N SER A 317 -26.73 -6.20 -13.17
CA SER A 317 -27.77 -5.16 -13.08
C SER A 317 -28.95 -5.45 -14.00
N ALA A 318 -30.19 -5.52 -13.47
CA ALA A 318 -31.38 -5.74 -14.29
C ALA A 318 -31.84 -4.50 -15.10
N ASN A 319 -31.32 -3.29 -14.79
CA ASN A 319 -31.81 -2.03 -15.38
C ASN A 319 -30.69 -1.08 -15.84
N THR A 320 -30.84 -0.49 -17.04
CA THR A 320 -29.89 0.47 -17.65
C THR A 320 -29.66 1.74 -16.82
N HIS A 321 -30.67 2.20 -16.07
CA HIS A 321 -30.56 3.38 -15.20
C HIS A 321 -29.84 3.07 -13.86
N SER A 322 -29.87 1.82 -13.41
CA SER A 322 -29.12 1.33 -12.24
C SER A 322 -27.62 1.27 -12.56
N PHE A 323 -27.28 0.81 -13.76
CA PHE A 323 -25.92 0.71 -14.27
C PHE A 323 -25.14 2.04 -14.25
N THR A 324 -25.72 3.12 -14.79
CA THR A 324 -25.06 4.44 -14.79
C THR A 324 -24.87 5.00 -13.38
N ARG A 325 -25.83 4.78 -12.48
CA ARG A 325 -25.67 5.19 -11.07
C ARG A 325 -24.63 4.34 -10.33
N GLN A 326 -24.47 3.06 -10.69
CA GLN A 326 -23.51 2.17 -10.04
C GLN A 326 -22.08 2.44 -10.51
N ILE A 327 -21.85 2.75 -11.79
CA ILE A 327 -20.53 3.17 -12.29
C ILE A 327 -20.17 4.57 -11.80
N ILE A 328 -21.08 5.54 -11.93
CA ILE A 328 -20.80 6.96 -11.58
C ILE A 328 -20.82 7.17 -10.07
N GLY A 329 -21.69 6.47 -9.34
CA GLY A 329 -21.84 6.58 -7.88
C GLY A 329 -20.89 5.71 -7.06
N SER A 330 -20.18 4.75 -7.68
CA SER A 330 -19.11 4.00 -6.98
C SER A 330 -17.76 4.73 -6.98
N ILE A 331 -17.64 5.78 -7.80
CA ILE A 331 -16.53 6.72 -7.71
C ILE A 331 -16.92 7.74 -6.65
N ASP A 332 -16.19 7.75 -5.53
CA ASP A 332 -16.40 8.69 -4.44
C ASP A 332 -15.96 10.10 -4.85
N TRP A 333 -16.80 10.79 -5.63
CA TRP A 333 -16.57 12.16 -6.07
C TRP A 333 -16.47 13.15 -4.91
N ARG A 334 -16.89 12.76 -3.69
CA ARG A 334 -16.74 13.56 -2.46
C ARG A 334 -15.26 13.81 -2.16
N ALA A 335 -14.38 12.89 -2.54
CA ALA A 335 -12.94 13.07 -2.42
C ALA A 335 -12.44 14.35 -3.14
N LEU A 336 -13.13 14.80 -4.19
CA LEU A 336 -12.78 15.98 -5.00
C LEU A 336 -13.66 17.21 -4.72
N GLN A 337 -14.71 17.07 -3.91
CA GLN A 337 -15.60 18.20 -3.60
C GLN A 337 -14.93 19.16 -2.63
N PHE A 338 -14.86 20.44 -2.99
CA PHE A 338 -14.27 21.50 -2.16
C PHE A 338 -15.19 22.01 -1.05
N GLN A 339 -16.50 21.81 -1.20
CA GLN A 339 -17.54 22.29 -0.29
C GLN A 339 -18.55 21.16 -0.05
N GLY A 340 -18.86 20.89 1.22
CA GLY A 340 -19.81 19.84 1.62
C GLY A 340 -19.90 19.71 3.14
N SER A 341 -21.07 19.29 3.63
CA SER A 341 -21.39 19.11 5.06
C SER A 341 -20.72 17.89 5.72
N GLU A 342 -19.94 17.11 4.97
CA GLU A 342 -19.37 15.83 5.40
C GLU A 342 -17.82 15.83 5.42
N ILE A 343 -17.17 17.00 5.54
CA ILE A 343 -15.70 17.06 5.71
C ILE A 343 -15.37 16.69 7.16
N ARG A 344 -14.62 15.59 7.36
CA ARG A 344 -14.17 15.10 8.67
C ARG A 344 -12.66 14.90 8.68
N GLY A 345 -11.99 15.17 9.81
CA GLY A 345 -10.54 15.05 9.93
C GLY A 345 -9.84 16.40 10.09
N PHE A 346 -8.57 16.50 9.68
CA PHE A 346 -7.79 17.74 9.81
C PHE A 346 -8.50 18.98 9.21
N TRP A 347 -9.23 18.78 8.11
CA TRP A 347 -9.92 19.84 7.38
C TRP A 347 -11.29 20.21 7.95
N SER A 348 -11.82 19.51 8.97
CA SER A 348 -13.13 19.85 9.55
C SER A 348 -13.06 21.06 10.51
N THR A 349 -11.87 21.33 11.06
CA THR A 349 -11.64 22.44 12.01
C THR A 349 -11.21 23.74 11.32
N HIS A 350 -10.97 23.71 10.01
CA HIS A 350 -10.44 24.83 9.24
C HIS A 350 -11.40 25.20 8.10
N ASP A 351 -11.39 26.47 7.68
CA ASP A 351 -12.15 26.88 6.51
C ASP A 351 -11.71 26.12 5.26
N ALA A 352 -12.68 25.73 4.43
CA ALA A 352 -12.45 24.97 3.20
C ALA A 352 -11.45 25.64 2.24
N ASN A 353 -11.31 26.96 2.32
CA ASN A 353 -10.37 27.76 1.51
C ASN A 353 -8.90 27.40 1.76
N TYR A 354 -8.53 26.99 2.98
CA TYR A 354 -7.14 26.62 3.30
C TYR A 354 -6.72 25.28 2.66
N ARG A 355 -7.67 24.46 2.23
CA ARG A 355 -7.39 23.20 1.54
C ARG A 355 -6.97 23.41 0.08
N VAL A 356 -7.52 24.43 -0.58
CA VAL A 356 -7.24 24.76 -1.99
C VAL A 356 -5.75 24.89 -2.30
N PRO A 357 -4.93 25.65 -1.55
CA PRO A 357 -3.50 25.74 -1.82
C PRO A 357 -2.76 24.40 -1.64
N VAL A 358 -3.19 23.55 -0.70
CA VAL A 358 -2.59 22.21 -0.50
C VAL A 358 -2.89 21.29 -1.68
N VAL A 359 -4.14 21.32 -2.19
CA VAL A 359 -4.51 20.59 -3.42
C VAL A 359 -3.71 21.12 -4.61
N ALA A 360 -3.57 22.44 -4.76
CA ALA A 360 -2.79 23.04 -5.84
C ALA A 360 -1.31 22.62 -5.77
N ALA A 361 -0.70 22.66 -4.58
CA ALA A 361 0.67 22.21 -4.37
C ALA A 361 0.83 20.70 -4.68
N PHE A 362 -0.14 19.88 -4.30
CA PHE A 362 -0.18 18.46 -4.65
C PHE A 362 -0.24 18.26 -6.17
N LEU A 363 -1.11 18.98 -6.90
CA LEU A 363 -1.24 18.86 -8.35
C LEU A 363 0.06 19.27 -9.06
N VAL A 364 0.69 20.35 -8.63
CA VAL A 364 2.01 20.78 -9.14
C VAL A 364 3.05 19.70 -8.89
N MET A 365 3.13 19.16 -7.67
CA MET A 365 4.04 18.06 -7.34
C MET A 365 3.75 16.81 -8.18
N TRP A 366 2.49 16.43 -8.34
CA TRP A 366 2.06 15.26 -9.10
C TRP A 366 2.45 15.36 -10.58
N VAL A 367 2.20 16.51 -11.21
CA VAL A 367 2.65 16.79 -12.58
C VAL A 367 4.17 16.76 -12.68
N PHE A 368 4.86 17.40 -11.73
CA PHE A 368 6.32 17.43 -11.70
C PHE A 368 6.93 16.02 -11.59
N LEU A 369 6.49 15.20 -10.63
CA LEU A 369 6.98 13.83 -10.43
C LEU A 369 6.61 12.88 -11.59
N THR A 370 5.53 13.17 -12.31
CA THR A 370 5.10 12.44 -13.50
C THR A 370 5.96 12.77 -14.71
N ILE A 371 6.33 14.04 -14.92
CA ILE A 371 7.12 14.47 -16.08
C ILE A 371 8.62 14.28 -15.83
N TRP A 372 9.09 14.66 -14.65
CA TRP A 372 10.50 14.66 -14.26
C TRP A 372 10.83 13.54 -13.27
N PRO A 373 11.93 12.80 -13.46
CA PRO A 373 12.87 12.85 -14.59
C PRO A 373 12.31 12.18 -15.85
N ARG A 374 12.86 12.56 -17.02
CA ARG A 374 12.44 11.99 -18.33
C ARG A 374 12.73 10.50 -18.46
N ARG A 375 13.90 10.05 -17.98
CA ARG A 375 14.26 8.62 -17.91
C ARG A 375 14.04 8.15 -16.48
N LYS A 376 12.95 7.40 -16.27
CA LYS A 376 12.59 6.87 -14.94
C LYS A 376 13.20 5.49 -14.74
N THR A 377 13.75 5.27 -13.56
CA THR A 377 14.20 3.98 -13.04
C THR A 377 13.16 3.43 -12.07
N VAL A 378 13.33 2.19 -11.61
CA VAL A 378 12.47 1.62 -10.56
C VAL A 378 12.56 2.42 -9.26
N GLU A 379 13.71 3.05 -8.96
CA GLU A 379 13.84 3.96 -7.80
C GLU A 379 12.85 5.13 -7.88
N HIS A 380 12.77 5.77 -9.05
CA HIS A 380 11.87 6.88 -9.29
C HIS A 380 10.42 6.42 -9.23
N LEU A 381 10.08 5.31 -9.89
CA LEU A 381 8.72 4.76 -9.86
C LEU A 381 8.25 4.52 -8.43
N LEU A 382 9.09 3.86 -7.62
CA LEU A 382 8.78 3.52 -6.25
C LEU A 382 8.69 4.78 -5.36
N ALA A 383 9.65 5.70 -5.46
CA ALA A 383 9.67 6.91 -4.64
C ALA A 383 8.49 7.84 -4.96
N HIS A 384 8.26 8.08 -6.25
CA HIS A 384 7.23 9.00 -6.71
C HIS A 384 5.84 8.41 -6.47
N SER A 385 5.64 7.09 -6.62
CA SER A 385 4.37 6.46 -6.28
C SER A 385 4.05 6.63 -4.80
N THR A 386 5.02 6.36 -3.91
CA THR A 386 4.85 6.59 -2.47
C THR A 386 4.58 8.07 -2.17
N ALA A 387 5.34 9.00 -2.77
CA ALA A 387 5.17 10.43 -2.56
C ALA A 387 3.79 10.93 -3.00
N ILE A 388 3.27 10.44 -4.12
CA ILE A 388 1.91 10.76 -4.59
C ILE A 388 0.88 10.28 -3.57
N VAL A 389 0.95 9.03 -3.10
CA VAL A 389 -0.03 8.51 -2.13
C VAL A 389 0.05 9.21 -0.78
N VAL A 390 1.26 9.52 -0.29
CA VAL A 390 1.46 10.33 0.93
C VAL A 390 0.91 11.75 0.72
N GLY A 391 1.13 12.35 -0.45
CA GLY A 391 0.60 13.66 -0.79
C GLY A 391 -0.93 13.71 -0.81
N ILE A 392 -1.58 12.62 -1.24
CA ILE A 392 -3.06 12.51 -1.21
C ILE A 392 -3.58 12.66 0.22
N GLN A 393 -2.91 12.06 1.21
CA GLN A 393 -3.33 12.14 2.62
C GLN A 393 -3.43 13.57 3.15
N LEU A 394 -2.64 14.50 2.64
CA LEU A 394 -2.63 15.88 3.12
C LEU A 394 -3.86 16.67 2.67
N TRP A 395 -4.45 16.37 1.51
CA TRP A 395 -5.62 17.09 1.02
C TRP A 395 -6.91 16.27 1.01
N TYR A 396 -6.84 14.98 1.33
CA TYR A 396 -8.00 14.10 1.34
C TYR A 396 -9.05 14.58 2.37
N PRO A 397 -10.33 14.72 1.98
CA PRO A 397 -11.34 15.39 2.81
C PRO A 397 -11.91 14.53 3.94
N LEU A 398 -11.75 13.20 3.88
CA LEU A 398 -12.25 12.26 4.88
C LEU A 398 -11.07 11.67 5.66
N GLN A 399 -10.85 12.11 6.90
CA GLN A 399 -9.79 11.59 7.78
C GLN A 399 -8.36 11.62 7.17
N GLY A 400 -8.02 12.67 6.42
CA GLY A 400 -6.69 12.83 5.82
C GLY A 400 -5.56 12.63 6.85
N GLY A 401 -4.61 11.75 6.52
CA GLY A 401 -3.48 11.39 7.40
C GLY A 401 -3.67 10.11 8.21
N VAL A 402 -4.89 9.57 8.31
CA VAL A 402 -5.18 8.33 9.06
C VAL A 402 -4.87 7.08 8.23
N TYR A 403 -5.01 7.11 6.91
CA TYR A 403 -4.90 5.93 6.05
C TYR A 403 -3.45 5.51 5.75
N LEU A 404 -2.71 5.15 6.80
CA LEU A 404 -1.31 4.72 6.73
C LEU A 404 -1.09 3.54 5.77
N LEU A 405 -2.01 2.58 5.76
CA LEU A 405 -1.91 1.34 4.96
C LEU A 405 -1.93 1.58 3.44
N TRP A 406 -2.34 2.76 2.97
CA TRP A 406 -2.32 3.11 1.53
C TRP A 406 -0.90 3.25 0.98
N TYR A 407 0.02 3.76 1.79
CA TYR A 407 1.40 4.03 1.37
C TYR A 407 2.45 3.23 2.13
N LEU A 408 2.12 2.66 3.30
CA LEU A 408 3.10 2.04 4.18
C LEU A 408 3.96 0.94 3.51
N PRO A 409 3.40 -0.08 2.84
CA PRO A 409 4.20 -1.08 2.12
C PRO A 409 5.18 -0.48 1.11
N MET A 410 4.73 0.49 0.31
CA MET A 410 5.61 1.16 -0.66
C MET A 410 6.66 2.04 0.03
N LEU A 411 6.29 2.69 1.13
CA LEU A 411 7.21 3.47 1.95
C LEU A 411 8.32 2.59 2.54
N LEU A 412 7.99 1.40 3.04
CA LEU A 412 8.97 0.44 3.52
C LEU A 412 9.93 0.02 2.41
N MET A 413 9.42 -0.23 1.19
CA MET A 413 10.27 -0.46 0.03
C MET A 413 11.20 0.74 -0.26
N VAL A 414 10.73 1.99 -0.13
CA VAL A 414 11.58 3.19 -0.31
C VAL A 414 12.66 3.31 0.79
N ILE A 415 12.34 2.97 2.03
CA ILE A 415 13.25 3.08 3.17
C ILE A 415 14.34 2.00 3.11
N PHE A 416 13.97 0.76 2.77
CA PHE A 416 14.87 -0.39 2.80
C PHE A 416 15.63 -0.64 1.50
N ARG A 417 15.23 -0.03 0.38
CA ARG A 417 15.92 -0.24 -0.90
C ARG A 417 17.39 0.23 -0.85
N PRO A 418 18.32 -0.57 -1.39
CA PRO A 418 19.63 -0.06 -1.78
C PRO A 418 19.50 0.79 -3.05
N ARG A 419 20.62 1.25 -3.63
CA ARG A 419 20.61 1.87 -4.96
C ARG A 419 20.19 0.84 -6.02
N LEU A 420 19.04 1.06 -6.64
CA LEU A 420 18.44 0.33 -7.75
C LEU A 420 18.54 1.08 -9.10
N ALA A 421 19.50 2.00 -9.23
CA ALA A 421 19.71 2.79 -10.46
C ALA A 421 19.93 1.95 -11.72
N HIS A 422 20.36 0.68 -11.57
CA HIS A 422 20.55 -0.27 -12.65
C HIS A 422 19.22 -0.91 -13.15
N LEU A 423 18.13 -0.81 -12.38
CA LEU A 423 16.83 -1.36 -12.77
C LEU A 423 16.06 -0.37 -13.66
N LEU A 424 16.04 -0.69 -14.95
CA LEU A 424 15.39 0.09 -16.00
C LEU A 424 14.05 -0.51 -16.41
N PRO A 425 13.14 0.29 -17.00
CA PRO A 425 11.90 -0.23 -17.57
C PRO A 425 12.17 -1.18 -18.74
N PRO A 426 11.28 -2.17 -18.95
CA PRO A 426 11.43 -3.15 -20.03
C PRO A 426 11.48 -2.47 -21.41
N GLY A 427 12.53 -2.75 -22.19
CA GLY A 427 12.76 -2.19 -23.52
C GLY A 427 13.96 -1.22 -23.62
N ASN A 428 14.34 -0.56 -22.51
CA ASN A 428 15.44 0.40 -22.50
C ASN A 428 16.83 -0.27 -22.34
N GLU A 429 16.88 -1.54 -21.95
CA GLU A 429 18.13 -2.32 -21.81
C GLU A 429 18.88 -2.46 -23.14
N SER A 430 18.15 -2.50 -24.27
CA SER A 430 18.72 -2.64 -25.62
C SER A 430 19.44 -1.39 -26.14
N GLU A 431 19.04 -0.18 -25.70
CA GLU A 431 19.70 1.07 -26.10
C GLU A 431 21.00 1.30 -25.33
N SER A 432 21.04 0.95 -24.04
CA SER A 432 22.27 1.06 -23.23
C SER A 432 23.36 0.11 -23.72
N GLY A 433 22.99 -1.12 -24.11
CA GLY A 433 23.93 -2.08 -24.71
C GLY A 433 24.46 -1.62 -26.07
N LYS A 434 23.65 -0.92 -26.88
CA LYS A 434 24.11 -0.30 -28.14
C LYS A 434 25.05 0.87 -27.91
N MET A 435 24.82 1.68 -26.87
CA MET A 435 25.68 2.83 -26.55
C MET A 435 27.04 2.40 -25.98
N GLN A 436 27.09 1.32 -25.20
CA GLN A 436 28.36 0.71 -24.74
C GLN A 436 29.14 0.00 -25.85
N ARG A 437 28.45 -0.54 -26.88
CA ARG A 437 29.11 -1.13 -28.06
C ARG A 437 29.59 -0.10 -29.07
N ALA A 438 29.08 1.14 -28.99
CA ALA A 438 29.40 2.24 -29.91
C ALA A 438 30.58 3.11 -29.44
N THR A 439 31.15 2.88 -28.25
CA THR A 439 32.50 3.37 -27.94
C THR A 439 33.50 2.46 -28.65
N PRO A 440 34.21 2.92 -29.71
CA PRO A 440 35.32 2.17 -30.24
C PRO A 440 36.37 2.09 -29.13
N VAL A 441 36.70 0.87 -28.72
CA VAL A 441 37.96 0.60 -28.04
C VAL A 441 39.03 0.93 -29.09
N ASN A 442 39.52 2.17 -29.07
CA ASN A 442 40.71 2.53 -29.83
C ASN A 442 41.82 1.59 -29.37
N GLY A 443 42.20 0.68 -30.26
CA GLY A 443 43.35 -0.18 -30.09
C GLY A 443 44.60 0.68 -29.94
N ALA A 444 45.06 0.83 -28.70
CA ALA A 444 46.44 1.16 -28.43
C ALA A 444 47.22 -0.15 -28.42
N SER A 445 48.07 -0.29 -29.43
CA SER A 445 49.10 -1.30 -29.62
C SER A 445 49.75 -1.76 -28.31
N LEU A 446 49.58 -3.04 -27.98
CA LEU A 446 50.41 -3.77 -27.03
C LEU A 446 51.84 -3.83 -27.59
N HIS A 447 52.74 -3.02 -27.05
CA HIS A 447 54.17 -3.29 -27.13
C HIS A 447 54.46 -4.60 -26.36
N PRO A 448 55.28 -5.52 -26.90
CA PRO A 448 55.71 -6.69 -26.14
C PRO A 448 56.61 -6.25 -24.99
N ALA A 449 56.28 -6.70 -23.77
CA ALA A 449 57.10 -6.50 -22.59
C ALA A 449 58.46 -7.23 -22.74
N PRO A 450 59.59 -6.63 -22.33
CA PRO A 450 60.85 -7.33 -22.29
C PRO A 450 60.86 -8.33 -21.11
N THR A 451 61.22 -9.56 -21.43
CA THR A 451 61.54 -10.65 -20.50
C THR A 451 62.69 -10.22 -19.59
N ILE A 452 62.42 -10.03 -18.30
CA ILE A 452 63.48 -9.93 -17.28
C ILE A 452 63.68 -11.32 -16.69
N SER A 453 64.82 -11.91 -17.04
CA SER A 453 65.34 -13.16 -16.49
C SER A 453 65.66 -13.00 -15.00
N THR A 454 65.18 -13.94 -14.20
CA THR A 454 65.69 -14.27 -12.86
C THR A 454 67.20 -14.49 -12.88
N GLN A 455 67.94 -13.57 -12.29
CA GLN A 455 69.19 -13.86 -11.57
C GLN A 455 69.61 -12.65 -10.75
N GLN A 456 70.01 -12.94 -9.51
CA GLN A 456 70.79 -12.13 -8.57
C GLN A 456 70.06 -11.52 -7.36
N LEU A 457 70.54 -11.98 -6.20
CA LEU A 457 70.63 -11.34 -4.89
C LEU A 457 69.30 -11.25 -4.09
N ARG A 458 69.25 -11.53 -2.79
CA ARG A 458 70.09 -12.24 -1.83
C ARG A 458 69.24 -12.35 -0.56
#